data_AF-A0A7V5RMC7-F1
#
_entry.id   AF-A0A7V5RMC7-F1
#
_cell.length_a   1.000
_cell.length_b   1.000
_cell.length_c   1.000
_cell.angle_alpha   90.00
_cell.angle_beta   90.00
_cell.angle_gamma   90.00
#
_symmetry.space_group_name_H-M   'P 1'
#
loop_
_entity.id
_entity.type
_entity.pdbx_description
1 polymer ?
#
loop_
_entity_poly.entity_id
_entity_poly.type
_entity_poly.pdbx_seq_one_letter_code
_entity_poly.pdbx_strand_id
1 'polypeptide(L)'
;MGQVVDTETAKEFIGEALEKVAAEELSAICREVEQKALWFQGKLSETHLPQLSSGEYYSLLRRVFATRRSANKIIETHPLESFRKQAMALLYGDEPVSERFRTFVAIFDDLPVHVARDLASEILHFTDPDRYWLWTRWMWDPRTKTGALPLVTTASYDFDGEDEGAVYMKIGEAIAFVHQVGDAAGFQTISREIYGTDVFLSCVYVIYVYTVLRIRMTQEFNRVMPELPEFSRRLLGVHRQVAHVEKTESLEN
;
A
#
# COMPACT_ATOMS: atom_id res chain seq x y z
N MET A 1 -17.40 -17.25 -13.74
CA MET A 1 -16.77 -16.60 -12.57
C MET A 1 -17.86 -15.79 -11.89
N GLY A 2 -18.06 -15.95 -10.57
CA GLY A 2 -19.09 -15.20 -9.83
C GLY A 2 -18.73 -13.73 -9.72
N GLN A 3 -19.70 -12.89 -9.36
CA GLN A 3 -19.46 -11.47 -9.10
C GLN A 3 -18.62 -11.31 -7.81
N VAL A 4 -17.37 -10.85 -7.95
CA VAL A 4 -16.46 -10.62 -6.81
C VAL A 4 -16.68 -9.25 -6.18
N VAL A 5 -17.02 -8.23 -6.98
CA VAL A 5 -17.17 -6.84 -6.54
C VAL A 5 -18.64 -6.47 -6.42
N ASP A 6 -18.98 -5.82 -5.30
CA ASP A 6 -20.24 -5.10 -5.14
C ASP A 6 -20.14 -3.75 -5.84
N THR A 7 -20.57 -3.71 -7.10
CA THR A 7 -20.45 -2.55 -7.97
C THR A 7 -21.26 -1.35 -7.46
N GLU A 8 -22.37 -1.58 -6.75
CA GLU A 8 -23.21 -0.49 -6.21
C GLU A 8 -22.50 0.15 -5.01
N THR A 9 -22.03 -0.65 -4.08
CA THR A 9 -21.28 -0.16 -2.91
C THR A 9 -19.99 0.55 -3.33
N ALA A 10 -19.28 0.02 -4.33
CA ALA A 10 -18.09 0.68 -4.88
C ALA A 10 -18.41 2.08 -5.47
N LYS A 11 -19.58 2.26 -6.13
CA LYS A 11 -20.04 3.56 -6.64
C LYS A 11 -20.28 4.55 -5.52
N GLU A 12 -20.94 4.11 -4.45
CA GLU A 12 -21.26 4.96 -3.31
C GLU A 12 -19.99 5.52 -2.66
N PHE A 13 -18.97 4.68 -2.44
CA PHE A 13 -17.70 5.15 -1.89
C PHE A 13 -16.97 6.15 -2.78
N ILE A 14 -17.06 6.03 -4.10
CA ILE A 14 -16.46 6.99 -5.03
C ILE A 14 -17.21 8.31 -4.98
N GLY A 15 -18.54 8.26 -4.97
CA GLY A 15 -19.38 9.44 -4.79
C GLY A 15 -18.99 10.18 -3.50
N GLU A 16 -18.93 9.46 -2.38
CA GLU A 16 -18.55 10.04 -1.10
C GLU A 16 -17.10 10.58 -1.09
N ALA A 17 -16.16 9.92 -1.77
CA ALA A 17 -14.79 10.41 -1.90
C ALA A 17 -14.72 11.73 -2.69
N LEU A 18 -15.42 11.81 -3.82
CA LEU A 18 -15.47 12.99 -4.68
C LEU A 18 -16.24 14.17 -4.05
N GLU A 19 -17.17 13.90 -3.13
CA GLU A 19 -17.79 14.94 -2.30
C GLU A 19 -16.81 15.57 -1.31
N LYS A 20 -15.82 14.80 -0.84
CA LYS A 20 -14.85 15.25 0.18
C LYS A 20 -13.55 15.79 -0.41
N VAL A 21 -13.16 15.34 -1.60
CA VAL A 21 -11.87 15.67 -2.22
C VAL A 21 -12.04 15.93 -3.71
N ALA A 22 -11.47 17.04 -4.19
CA ALA A 22 -11.47 17.39 -5.61
C ALA A 22 -10.72 16.33 -6.44
N ALA A 23 -11.19 16.10 -7.67
CA ALA A 23 -10.61 15.08 -8.55
C ALA A 23 -9.12 15.36 -8.84
N GLU A 24 -8.74 16.63 -8.97
CA GLU A 24 -7.36 17.06 -9.22
C GLU A 24 -6.40 16.68 -8.08
N GLU A 25 -6.91 16.69 -6.84
CA GLU A 25 -6.14 16.31 -5.66
C GLU A 25 -5.92 14.80 -5.61
N LEU A 26 -6.93 14.00 -5.97
CA LEU A 26 -6.77 12.56 -6.11
C LEU A 26 -5.82 12.20 -7.26
N SER A 27 -5.89 12.91 -8.39
CA SER A 27 -4.91 12.77 -9.48
C SER A 27 -3.49 13.16 -9.03
N ALA A 28 -3.34 14.14 -8.13
CA ALA A 28 -2.04 14.48 -7.56
C ALA A 28 -1.47 13.35 -6.71
N ILE A 29 -2.31 12.69 -5.89
CA ILE A 29 -1.89 11.50 -5.12
C ILE A 29 -1.46 10.38 -6.07
N CYS A 30 -2.19 10.11 -7.16
CA CYS A 30 -1.80 9.12 -8.17
C CYS A 30 -0.38 9.38 -8.71
N ARG A 31 -0.07 10.64 -9.09
CA ARG A 31 1.28 11.02 -9.56
C ARG A 31 2.35 10.85 -8.49
N GLU A 32 2.04 11.06 -7.22
CA GLU A 32 2.98 10.82 -6.13
C GLU A 32 3.26 9.32 -5.94
N VAL A 33 2.25 8.48 -6.11
CA VAL A 33 2.39 7.01 -6.09
C VAL A 33 3.20 6.53 -7.29
N GLU A 34 2.94 7.07 -8.48
CA GLU A 34 3.71 6.78 -9.68
C GLU A 34 5.19 7.16 -9.51
N GLN A 35 5.49 8.33 -8.93
CA GLN A 35 6.87 8.74 -8.61
C GLN A 35 7.55 7.77 -7.63
N LYS A 36 6.81 7.25 -6.66
CA LYS A 36 7.31 6.21 -5.76
C LYS A 36 7.62 4.92 -6.53
N ALA A 37 6.72 4.51 -7.43
CA ALA A 37 6.92 3.32 -8.24
C ALA A 37 8.13 3.42 -9.17
N LEU A 38 8.29 4.55 -9.87
CA LEU A 38 9.48 4.82 -10.70
C LEU A 38 10.77 4.73 -9.89
N TRP A 39 10.75 5.17 -8.63
CA TRP A 39 11.89 4.99 -7.73
C TRP A 39 12.15 3.51 -7.41
N PHE A 40 11.10 2.73 -7.10
CA PHE A 40 11.22 1.28 -6.84
C PHE A 40 11.73 0.54 -8.08
N GLN A 41 11.16 0.80 -9.26
CA GLN A 41 11.61 0.24 -10.54
C GLN A 41 13.09 0.54 -10.80
N GLY A 42 13.54 1.78 -10.56
CA GLY A 42 14.93 2.15 -10.75
C GLY A 42 15.89 1.49 -9.76
N LYS A 43 15.48 1.31 -8.50
CA LYS A 43 16.34 0.76 -7.44
C LYS A 43 16.29 -0.76 -7.31
N LEU A 44 15.18 -1.36 -7.71
CA LEU A 44 14.94 -2.79 -7.57
C LEU A 44 14.99 -3.51 -8.91
N SER A 45 15.42 -2.84 -9.98
CA SER A 45 15.71 -3.48 -11.27
C SER A 45 16.73 -4.62 -11.09
N GLU A 46 16.65 -5.63 -11.96
CA GLU A 46 17.53 -6.79 -11.95
C GLU A 46 19.03 -6.40 -12.00
N THR A 47 19.34 -5.26 -12.63
CA THR A 47 20.70 -4.74 -12.76
C THR A 47 21.16 -3.87 -11.58
N HIS A 48 20.26 -3.11 -10.94
CA HIS A 48 20.62 -2.20 -9.83
C HIS A 48 20.51 -2.86 -8.45
N LEU A 49 19.54 -3.76 -8.25
CA LEU A 49 19.31 -4.41 -6.96
C LEU A 49 20.56 -5.13 -6.39
N PRO A 50 21.36 -5.86 -7.19
CA PRO A 50 22.62 -6.43 -6.71
C PRO A 50 23.64 -5.39 -6.20
N GLN A 51 23.51 -4.13 -6.62
CA GLN A 51 24.40 -3.01 -6.28
C GLN A 51 23.76 -2.02 -5.29
N LEU A 52 22.53 -2.27 -4.83
CA LEU A 52 21.75 -1.37 -3.96
C LEU A 52 22.55 -0.96 -2.74
N SER A 53 22.87 0.32 -2.55
CA SER A 53 23.68 0.78 -1.41
C SER A 53 22.93 0.71 -0.06
N SER A 54 23.66 0.77 1.06
CA SER A 54 23.04 0.82 2.40
C SER A 54 22.11 2.03 2.57
N GLY A 55 22.45 3.17 1.96
CA GLY A 55 21.60 4.37 1.98
C GLY A 55 20.31 4.20 1.18
N GLU A 56 20.37 3.51 0.04
CA GLU A 56 19.19 3.17 -0.76
C GLU A 56 18.31 2.13 -0.06
N TYR A 57 18.93 1.15 0.62
CA TYR A 57 18.20 0.17 1.43
C TYR A 57 17.45 0.82 2.59
N TYR A 58 18.11 1.71 3.34
CA TYR A 58 17.43 2.51 4.37
C TYR A 58 16.29 3.36 3.79
N SER A 59 16.53 3.99 2.64
CA SER A 59 15.52 4.80 1.95
C SER A 59 14.31 3.97 1.51
N LEU A 60 14.52 2.75 1.01
CA LEU A 60 13.46 1.81 0.65
C LEU A 60 12.57 1.50 1.85
N LEU A 61 13.19 1.10 2.98
CA LEU A 61 12.45 0.76 4.20
C LEU A 61 11.69 1.97 4.78
N ARG A 62 12.13 3.19 4.53
CA ARG A 62 11.44 4.42 4.96
C ARG A 62 10.25 4.79 4.06
N ARG A 63 10.23 4.31 2.83
CA ARG A 63 9.15 4.52 1.85
C ARG A 63 7.97 3.57 2.05
N VAL A 64 8.24 2.36 2.53
CA VAL A 64 7.21 1.41 2.95
C VAL A 64 6.64 1.83 4.31
N PHE A 65 5.31 1.99 4.40
CA PHE A 65 4.68 2.58 5.59
C PHE A 65 4.93 1.75 6.85
N ALA A 66 4.77 0.43 6.74
CA ALA A 66 4.86 -0.51 7.86
C ALA A 66 6.28 -0.62 8.43
N THR A 67 7.32 -0.49 7.60
CA THR A 67 8.73 -0.64 8.00
C THR A 67 9.37 0.67 8.45
N ARG A 68 8.74 1.83 8.19
CA ARG A 68 9.34 3.15 8.42
C ARG A 68 9.87 3.38 9.84
N ARG A 69 9.15 2.88 10.85
CA ARG A 69 9.52 3.01 12.27
C ARG A 69 10.51 1.95 12.74
N SER A 70 10.60 0.83 12.02
CA SER A 70 11.49 -0.29 12.34
C SER A 70 12.68 -0.41 11.39
N ALA A 71 12.91 0.58 10.51
CA ALA A 71 13.94 0.51 9.47
C ALA A 71 15.34 0.19 10.04
N ASN A 72 15.74 0.82 11.15
CA ASN A 72 17.02 0.53 11.81
C ASN A 72 17.07 -0.91 12.34
N LYS A 73 16.02 -1.36 13.05
CA LYS A 73 15.92 -2.74 13.54
C LYS A 73 16.04 -3.75 12.38
N ILE A 74 15.36 -3.47 11.26
CA ILE A 74 15.40 -4.34 10.08
C ILE A 74 16.82 -4.40 9.51
N ILE A 75 17.53 -3.28 9.41
CA ILE A 75 18.92 -3.27 8.90
C ILE A 75 19.87 -4.06 9.81
N GLU A 76 19.67 -3.99 11.12
CA GLU A 76 20.49 -4.72 12.11
C GLU A 76 20.27 -6.23 12.04
N THR A 77 19.03 -6.67 11.79
CA THR A 77 18.63 -8.10 11.79
C THR A 77 18.72 -8.74 10.41
N HIS A 78 18.49 -7.96 9.36
CA HIS A 78 18.53 -8.35 7.95
C HIS A 78 19.50 -7.45 7.18
N PRO A 79 20.83 -7.73 7.27
CA PRO A 79 21.82 -6.93 6.59
C PRO A 79 21.60 -6.88 5.07
N LEU A 80 22.11 -5.81 4.45
CA LEU A 80 21.93 -5.49 3.03
C LEU A 80 22.12 -6.70 2.08
N GLU A 81 23.18 -7.48 2.25
CA GLU A 81 23.45 -8.62 1.36
C GLU A 81 22.37 -9.73 1.49
N SER A 82 21.87 -9.96 2.70
CA SER A 82 20.73 -10.85 2.92
C SER A 82 19.50 -10.29 2.22
N PHE A 83 19.17 -9.02 2.46
CA PHE A 83 18.03 -8.36 1.83
C PHE A 83 18.08 -8.42 0.30
N ARG A 84 19.22 -8.10 -0.33
CA ARG A 84 19.40 -8.16 -1.78
C ARG A 84 19.08 -9.55 -2.32
N LYS A 85 19.60 -10.61 -1.68
CA LYS A 85 19.32 -11.99 -2.07
C LYS A 85 17.83 -12.30 -2.02
N GLN A 86 17.14 -11.92 -0.94
CA GLN A 86 15.71 -12.22 -0.78
C GLN A 86 14.83 -11.38 -1.70
N ALA A 87 15.17 -10.10 -1.91
CA ALA A 87 14.47 -9.25 -2.87
C ALA A 87 14.66 -9.75 -4.31
N MET A 88 15.85 -10.26 -4.64
CA MET A 88 16.13 -10.88 -5.95
C MET A 88 15.30 -12.14 -6.16
N ALA A 89 15.23 -13.01 -5.16
CA ALA A 89 14.37 -14.19 -5.20
C ALA A 89 12.89 -13.81 -5.31
N LEU A 90 12.44 -12.77 -4.60
CA LEU A 90 11.05 -12.30 -4.64
C LEU A 90 10.64 -11.75 -6.01
N LEU A 91 11.48 -10.89 -6.60
CA LEU A 91 11.15 -10.18 -7.84
C LEU A 91 11.43 -11.02 -9.09
N TYR A 92 12.56 -11.72 -9.10
CA TYR A 92 13.13 -12.34 -10.31
C TYR A 92 13.35 -13.85 -10.19
N GLY A 93 12.92 -14.48 -9.09
CA GLY A 93 12.92 -15.94 -8.99
C GLY A 93 11.91 -16.60 -9.94
N ASP A 94 12.21 -17.84 -10.35
CA ASP A 94 11.40 -18.62 -11.30
C ASP A 94 10.16 -19.28 -10.67
N GLU A 95 10.13 -19.39 -9.34
CA GLU A 95 9.03 -20.01 -8.61
C GLU A 95 7.72 -19.20 -8.75
N PRO A 96 6.54 -19.83 -8.55
CA PRO A 96 5.27 -19.11 -8.51
C PRO A 96 5.29 -17.94 -7.53
N VAL A 97 4.65 -16.82 -7.87
CA VAL A 97 4.66 -15.62 -7.03
C VAL A 97 4.14 -15.88 -5.61
N SER A 98 3.15 -16.77 -5.45
CA SER A 98 2.66 -17.19 -4.13
C SER A 98 3.79 -17.81 -3.28
N GLU A 99 4.62 -18.67 -3.86
CA GLU A 99 5.73 -19.32 -3.17
C GLU A 99 6.86 -18.33 -2.86
N ARG A 100 7.21 -17.46 -3.81
CA ARG A 100 8.20 -16.39 -3.61
C ARG A 100 7.77 -15.43 -2.50
N PHE A 101 6.50 -15.03 -2.51
CA PHE A 101 5.90 -14.16 -1.50
C PHE A 101 5.93 -14.82 -0.11
N ARG A 102 5.41 -16.04 0.01
CA ARG A 102 5.41 -16.82 1.25
C ARG A 102 6.83 -16.99 1.81
N THR A 103 7.77 -17.34 0.95
CA THR A 103 9.18 -17.53 1.33
C THR A 103 9.78 -16.24 1.86
N PHE A 104 9.60 -15.13 1.13
CA PHE A 104 10.07 -13.82 1.59
C PHE A 104 9.51 -13.46 2.95
N VAL A 105 8.19 -13.59 3.15
CA VAL A 105 7.55 -13.26 4.44
C VAL A 105 8.10 -14.13 5.58
N ALA A 106 8.33 -15.42 5.34
CA ALA A 106 8.86 -16.35 6.35
C ALA A 106 10.30 -16.06 6.79
N ILE A 107 11.09 -15.37 5.95
CA ILE A 107 12.48 -15.01 6.31
C ILE A 107 12.53 -13.89 7.35
N PHE A 108 11.54 -12.99 7.36
CA PHE A 108 11.44 -11.88 8.31
C PHE A 108 10.61 -12.27 9.55
N ASP A 109 10.90 -13.44 10.13
CA ASP A 109 10.14 -14.03 11.25
C ASP A 109 10.32 -13.29 12.59
N ASP A 110 11.37 -12.48 12.73
CA ASP A 110 11.63 -11.60 13.87
C ASP A 110 10.78 -10.30 13.83
N LEU A 111 10.08 -10.06 12.72
CA LEU A 111 9.13 -8.97 12.54
C LEU A 111 7.70 -9.48 12.74
N PRO A 112 6.77 -8.62 13.18
CA PRO A 112 5.35 -8.93 13.05
C PRO A 112 5.01 -9.27 11.59
N VAL A 113 4.35 -10.40 11.34
CA VAL A 113 4.08 -10.93 9.99
C VAL A 113 3.56 -9.88 8.98
N HIS A 114 2.66 -9.01 9.43
CA HIS A 114 2.13 -7.93 8.59
C HIS A 114 3.20 -6.94 8.08
N VAL A 115 4.27 -6.69 8.83
CA VAL A 115 5.35 -5.79 8.41
C VAL A 115 6.14 -6.42 7.26
N ALA A 116 6.47 -7.71 7.38
CA ALA A 116 7.16 -8.48 6.35
C ALA A 116 6.30 -8.60 5.08
N ARG A 117 5.00 -8.89 5.25
CA ARG A 117 4.02 -8.96 4.17
C ARG A 117 3.83 -7.62 3.45
N ASP A 118 3.62 -6.53 4.19
CA ASP A 118 3.45 -5.20 3.60
C ASP A 118 4.74 -4.80 2.84
N LEU A 119 5.93 -5.15 3.36
CA LEU A 119 7.21 -4.95 2.64
C LEU A 119 7.29 -5.76 1.35
N ALA A 120 6.98 -7.06 1.39
CA ALA A 120 7.02 -7.94 0.22
C ALA A 120 6.07 -7.43 -0.87
N SER A 121 4.86 -7.05 -0.46
CA SER A 121 3.84 -6.59 -1.40
C SER A 121 4.19 -5.24 -2.02
N GLU A 122 4.68 -4.28 -1.23
CA GLU A 122 5.11 -2.99 -1.78
C GLU A 122 6.31 -3.15 -2.73
N ILE A 123 7.26 -4.06 -2.43
CA ILE A 123 8.36 -4.38 -3.34
C ILE A 123 7.84 -4.92 -4.68
N LEU A 124 6.96 -5.94 -4.65
CA LEU A 124 6.40 -6.50 -5.88
C LEU A 124 5.62 -5.46 -6.67
N HIS A 125 4.61 -4.84 -6.05
CA HIS A 125 3.68 -3.95 -6.72
C HIS A 125 4.35 -2.70 -7.29
N PHE A 126 5.23 -2.04 -6.53
CA PHE A 126 5.86 -0.81 -7.03
C PHE A 126 7.00 -1.07 -8.03
N THR A 127 7.51 -2.30 -8.13
CA THR A 127 8.48 -2.67 -9.15
C THR A 127 7.83 -3.14 -10.46
N ASP A 128 6.70 -3.85 -10.40
CA ASP A 128 5.97 -4.32 -11.58
C ASP A 128 4.45 -4.33 -11.31
N PRO A 129 3.81 -3.14 -11.36
CA PRO A 129 2.43 -2.97 -10.93
C PRO A 129 1.44 -3.68 -11.87
N ASP A 130 1.80 -3.87 -13.14
CA ASP A 130 0.97 -4.55 -14.14
C ASP A 130 0.84 -6.05 -13.84
N ARG A 131 1.79 -6.59 -13.08
CA ARG A 131 1.86 -8.02 -12.74
C ARG A 131 1.48 -8.33 -11.30
N TYR A 132 1.71 -7.38 -10.39
CA TYR A 132 1.61 -7.63 -8.96
C TYR A 132 0.75 -6.59 -8.25
N TRP A 133 0.09 -7.03 -7.18
CA TRP A 133 -0.91 -6.24 -6.47
C TRP A 133 -0.38 -5.72 -5.14
N LEU A 134 -0.91 -4.56 -4.72
CA LEU A 134 -0.69 -4.02 -3.39
C LEU A 134 -1.56 -4.78 -2.38
N TRP A 135 -0.95 -5.27 -1.32
CA TRP A 135 -1.58 -5.87 -0.16
C TRP A 135 -0.89 -5.33 1.09
N THR A 136 -1.61 -4.45 1.76
CA THR A 136 -1.24 -3.95 3.08
C THR A 136 -2.39 -4.19 4.05
N ARG A 137 -2.14 -4.02 5.35
CA ARG A 137 -3.18 -4.23 6.38
C ARG A 137 -4.46 -3.43 6.13
N TRP A 138 -4.35 -2.20 5.64
CA TRP A 138 -5.52 -1.35 5.44
C TRP A 138 -6.39 -1.84 4.27
N MET A 139 -5.84 -2.63 3.34
CA MET A 139 -6.62 -3.27 2.27
C MET A 139 -7.31 -4.53 2.78
N TRP A 140 -6.56 -5.37 3.50
CA TRP A 140 -7.08 -6.57 4.18
C TRP A 140 -6.19 -6.97 5.36
N ASP A 141 -6.80 -7.08 6.53
CA ASP A 141 -6.22 -7.67 7.73
C ASP A 141 -6.83 -9.07 7.98
N PRO A 142 -6.09 -10.17 7.71
CA PRO A 142 -6.57 -11.53 7.96
C PRO A 142 -6.94 -11.81 9.41
N ARG A 143 -6.40 -11.05 10.37
CA ARG A 143 -6.64 -11.25 11.81
C ARG A 143 -7.97 -10.66 12.24
N THR A 144 -8.29 -9.44 11.80
CA THR A 144 -9.55 -8.76 12.17
C THR A 144 -10.64 -8.89 11.13
N LYS A 145 -10.31 -9.43 9.95
CA LYS A 145 -11.21 -9.55 8.79
C LYS A 145 -11.80 -8.21 8.36
N THR A 146 -10.97 -7.17 8.35
CA THR A 146 -11.35 -5.79 8.01
C THR A 146 -10.38 -5.19 7.01
N GLY A 147 -10.81 -4.15 6.29
CA GLY A 147 -9.99 -3.38 5.36
C GLY A 147 -10.84 -2.73 4.29
N ALA A 148 -10.21 -2.14 3.29
CA ALA A 148 -10.90 -1.57 2.13
C ALA A 148 -11.62 -2.64 1.30
N LEU A 149 -10.98 -3.79 1.06
CA LEU A 149 -11.48 -4.78 0.11
C LEU A 149 -12.83 -5.39 0.53
N PRO A 150 -13.05 -5.82 1.78
CA PRO A 150 -14.35 -6.35 2.22
C PRO A 150 -15.52 -5.37 2.06
N LEU A 151 -15.26 -4.07 1.93
CA LEU A 151 -16.28 -3.05 1.77
C LEU A 151 -16.74 -2.90 0.31
N VAL A 152 -15.96 -3.40 -0.65
CA VAL A 152 -16.25 -3.31 -2.08
C VAL A 152 -16.36 -4.67 -2.75
N THR A 153 -16.07 -5.76 -2.04
CA THR A 153 -16.32 -7.13 -2.50
C THR A 153 -17.65 -7.66 -2.00
N THR A 154 -18.20 -8.65 -2.70
CA THR A 154 -19.41 -9.35 -2.24
C THR A 154 -19.16 -10.08 -0.92
N ALA A 155 -20.19 -10.16 -0.07
CA ALA A 155 -20.09 -10.82 1.23
C ALA A 155 -19.69 -12.32 1.15
N SER A 156 -19.85 -12.94 -0.02
CA SER A 156 -19.46 -14.32 -0.28
C SER A 156 -18.00 -14.49 -0.70
N TYR A 157 -17.27 -13.40 -0.98
CA TYR A 157 -15.87 -13.50 -1.38
C TYR A 157 -14.99 -13.85 -0.18
N ASP A 158 -14.27 -14.96 -0.28
CA ASP A 158 -13.41 -15.48 0.78
C ASP A 158 -11.95 -15.12 0.51
N PHE A 159 -11.37 -14.30 1.39
CA PHE A 159 -9.97 -13.89 1.34
C PHE A 159 -9.01 -14.86 2.06
N ASP A 160 -9.51 -15.92 2.70
CA ASP A 160 -8.66 -16.81 3.51
C ASP A 160 -7.85 -17.77 2.65
N GLY A 161 -6.63 -18.07 3.07
CA GLY A 161 -5.73 -18.98 2.37
C GLY A 161 -4.93 -19.80 3.37
N GLU A 162 -4.36 -20.90 2.90
CA GLU A 162 -3.54 -21.79 3.74
C GLU A 162 -2.27 -21.11 4.25
N ASP A 163 -1.74 -20.16 3.48
CA ASP A 163 -0.57 -19.35 3.82
C ASP A 163 -0.65 -17.94 3.20
N GLU A 164 0.35 -17.11 3.51
CA GLU A 164 0.45 -15.73 3.03
C GLU A 164 0.50 -15.62 1.51
N GLY A 165 1.09 -16.60 0.81
CA GLY A 165 1.13 -16.64 -0.65
C GLY A 165 -0.26 -16.90 -1.25
N ALA A 166 -1.02 -17.83 -0.67
CA ALA A 166 -2.39 -18.12 -1.08
C ALA A 166 -3.32 -16.92 -0.84
N VAL A 167 -3.19 -16.24 0.31
CA VAL A 167 -3.96 -15.01 0.59
C VAL A 167 -3.56 -13.90 -0.39
N TYR A 168 -2.27 -13.73 -0.70
CA TYR A 168 -1.81 -12.73 -1.67
C TYR A 168 -2.48 -12.91 -3.04
N MET A 169 -2.63 -14.15 -3.52
CA MET A 169 -3.30 -14.43 -4.79
C MET A 169 -4.79 -14.08 -4.77
N LYS A 170 -5.50 -14.38 -3.67
CA LYS A 170 -6.91 -13.99 -3.50
C LYS A 170 -7.07 -12.46 -3.44
N ILE A 171 -6.18 -11.78 -2.74
CA ILE A 171 -6.17 -10.31 -2.72
C ILE A 171 -5.93 -9.75 -4.12
N GLY A 172 -5.02 -10.35 -4.87
CA GLY A 172 -4.75 -9.98 -6.25
C GLY A 172 -5.95 -10.14 -7.17
N GLU A 173 -6.66 -11.25 -7.06
CA GLU A 173 -7.92 -11.48 -7.79
C GLU A 173 -8.96 -10.39 -7.45
N ALA A 174 -9.19 -10.12 -6.16
CA ALA A 174 -10.13 -9.08 -5.73
C ALA A 174 -9.77 -7.69 -6.29
N ILE A 175 -8.49 -7.32 -6.23
CA ILE A 175 -8.00 -6.03 -6.77
C ILE A 175 -8.17 -5.96 -8.28
N ALA A 176 -7.87 -7.04 -9.01
CA ALA A 176 -8.08 -7.10 -10.45
C ALA A 176 -9.56 -6.92 -10.83
N PHE A 177 -10.48 -7.51 -10.07
CA PHE A 177 -11.92 -7.26 -10.27
C PHE A 177 -12.32 -5.82 -9.92
N VAL A 178 -11.81 -5.24 -8.84
CA VAL A 178 -12.08 -3.83 -8.49
C VAL A 178 -11.58 -2.90 -9.59
N HIS A 179 -10.39 -3.16 -10.12
CA HIS A 179 -9.83 -2.42 -11.25
C HIS A 179 -10.74 -2.51 -12.49
N GLN A 180 -11.15 -3.72 -12.88
CA GLN A 180 -12.01 -3.94 -14.05
C GLN A 180 -13.38 -3.27 -13.91
N VAL A 181 -14.01 -3.35 -12.73
CA VAL A 181 -15.26 -2.64 -12.44
C VAL A 181 -15.05 -1.14 -12.46
N GLY A 182 -13.90 -0.68 -11.95
CA GLY A 182 -13.37 0.67 -12.07
C GLY A 182 -13.42 1.23 -13.47
N ASP A 183 -12.80 0.52 -14.39
CA ASP A 183 -12.69 0.92 -15.78
C ASP A 183 -14.06 0.94 -16.47
N ALA A 184 -14.86 -0.12 -16.28
CA ALA A 184 -16.16 -0.27 -16.92
C ALA A 184 -17.19 0.77 -16.46
N ALA A 185 -17.09 1.23 -15.22
CA ALA A 185 -18.00 2.21 -14.64
C ALA A 185 -17.50 3.66 -14.74
N GLY A 186 -16.33 3.91 -15.35
CA GLY A 186 -15.75 5.24 -15.52
C GLY A 186 -15.10 5.81 -14.25
N PHE A 187 -14.81 4.98 -13.26
CA PHE A 187 -14.19 5.41 -11.99
C PHE A 187 -12.76 5.93 -12.17
N GLN A 188 -12.08 5.52 -13.24
CA GLN A 188 -10.76 6.01 -13.65
C GLN A 188 -10.76 7.45 -14.20
N THR A 189 -11.85 8.23 -14.03
CA THR A 189 -11.83 9.65 -14.40
C THR A 189 -10.77 10.43 -13.59
N ILE A 190 -10.34 9.90 -12.44
CA ILE A 190 -9.29 10.45 -11.56
C ILE A 190 -7.87 10.09 -12.04
N SER A 191 -7.68 8.94 -12.69
CA SER A 191 -6.40 8.47 -13.26
C SER A 191 -6.68 7.28 -14.16
N ARG A 192 -6.14 7.25 -15.39
CA ARG A 192 -6.22 6.06 -16.27
C ARG A 192 -5.12 5.03 -15.98
N GLU A 193 -4.33 5.26 -14.96
CA GLU A 193 -3.15 4.47 -14.62
C GLU A 193 -3.47 3.48 -13.50
N ILE A 194 -2.67 2.42 -13.42
CA ILE A 194 -2.83 1.30 -12.50
C ILE A 194 -2.98 1.70 -11.02
N TYR A 195 -2.40 2.83 -10.62
CA TYR A 195 -2.46 3.37 -9.25
C TYR A 195 -3.81 4.02 -8.88
N GLY A 196 -4.70 4.25 -9.85
CA GLY A 196 -6.04 4.76 -9.58
C GLY A 196 -6.83 3.86 -8.63
N THR A 197 -6.65 2.54 -8.77
CA THR A 197 -7.27 1.55 -7.87
C THR A 197 -6.72 1.62 -6.45
N ASP A 198 -5.41 1.84 -6.27
CA ASP A 198 -4.81 1.98 -4.93
C ASP A 198 -5.31 3.24 -4.22
N VAL A 199 -5.36 4.36 -4.95
CA VAL A 199 -5.87 5.63 -4.42
C VAL A 199 -7.35 5.49 -4.07
N PHE A 200 -8.16 4.86 -4.94
CA PHE A 200 -9.55 4.56 -4.65
C PHE A 200 -9.71 3.75 -3.37
N LEU A 201 -9.05 2.59 -3.26
CA LEU A 201 -9.14 1.73 -2.08
C LEU A 201 -8.64 2.44 -0.82
N SER A 202 -7.65 3.34 -0.93
CA SER A 202 -7.23 4.17 0.21
C SER A 202 -8.35 5.10 0.67
N CYS A 203 -9.12 5.69 -0.25
CA CYS A 203 -10.27 6.54 0.07
C CYS A 203 -11.37 5.73 0.76
N VAL A 204 -11.70 4.53 0.24
CA VAL A 204 -12.65 3.60 0.86
C VAL A 204 -12.26 3.34 2.31
N TYR A 205 -10.99 3.01 2.55
CA TYR A 205 -10.51 2.74 3.91
C TYR A 205 -10.58 3.96 4.82
N VAL A 206 -10.20 5.14 4.33
CA VAL A 206 -10.25 6.39 5.12
C VAL A 206 -11.69 6.74 5.49
N ILE A 207 -12.63 6.61 4.57
CA ILE A 207 -14.08 6.81 4.81
C ILE A 207 -14.57 5.82 5.87
N TYR A 208 -14.23 4.53 5.73
CA TYR A 208 -14.54 3.51 6.73
C TYR A 208 -14.01 3.87 8.12
N VAL A 209 -12.74 4.29 8.20
CA VAL A 209 -12.12 4.70 9.47
C VAL A 209 -12.86 5.90 10.07
N TYR A 210 -13.22 6.91 9.28
CA TYR A 210 -14.03 8.03 9.76
C TYR A 210 -15.40 7.58 10.27
N THR A 211 -16.09 6.69 9.57
CA THR A 211 -17.40 6.17 9.99
C THR A 211 -17.30 5.39 11.30
N VAL A 212 -16.35 4.45 11.40
CA VAL A 212 -16.16 3.63 12.61
C VAL A 212 -15.71 4.48 13.80
N LEU A 213 -14.81 5.45 13.59
CA LEU A 213 -14.34 6.34 14.66
C LEU A 213 -15.43 7.33 15.09
N ARG A 214 -16.23 7.88 14.17
CA ARG A 214 -17.38 8.75 14.50
C ARG A 214 -18.40 8.06 15.40
N ILE A 215 -18.64 6.76 15.19
CA ILE A 215 -19.54 5.97 16.03
C ILE A 215 -18.99 5.80 17.47
N ARG A 216 -17.66 5.90 17.65
CA ARG A 216 -16.98 5.57 18.90
C ARG A 216 -16.50 6.78 19.73
N MET A 217 -16.59 8.03 19.24
CA MET A 217 -15.91 9.17 19.87
C MET A 217 -16.72 10.48 19.97
N THR A 218 -16.44 11.28 21.01
CA THR A 218 -16.93 12.65 21.25
C THR A 218 -16.20 13.69 20.36
N GLN A 219 -16.81 14.87 20.18
CA GLN A 219 -16.40 15.88 19.18
C GLN A 219 -14.93 16.33 19.20
N GLU A 220 -14.22 16.22 20.34
CA GLU A 220 -12.82 16.69 20.46
C GLU A 220 -11.81 15.86 19.65
N PHE A 221 -12.09 14.59 19.38
CA PHE A 221 -11.16 13.72 18.65
C PHE A 221 -11.23 13.88 17.12
N ASN A 222 -12.34 14.42 16.60
CA ASN A 222 -12.47 14.74 15.17
C ASN A 222 -11.42 15.77 14.72
N ARG A 223 -10.85 16.57 15.64
CA ARG A 223 -9.79 17.56 15.34
C ARG A 223 -8.40 16.95 15.15
N VAL A 224 -8.18 15.69 15.52
CA VAL A 224 -6.85 15.05 15.47
C VAL A 224 -6.65 14.23 14.19
N MET A 225 -7.73 13.88 13.50
CA MET A 225 -7.66 13.07 12.29
C MET A 225 -7.17 13.91 11.10
N PRO A 226 -6.17 13.44 10.34
CA PRO A 226 -5.78 14.07 9.09
C PRO A 226 -6.97 14.11 8.13
N GLU A 227 -7.01 15.10 7.24
CA GLU A 227 -7.96 15.11 6.13
C GLU A 227 -7.71 13.95 5.17
N LEU A 228 -8.72 13.60 4.37
CA LEU A 228 -8.68 12.43 3.50
C LEU A 228 -7.43 12.40 2.60
N PRO A 229 -7.04 13.50 1.92
CA PRO A 229 -5.86 13.48 1.06
C PRO A 229 -4.57 13.19 1.81
N GLU A 230 -4.41 13.74 3.01
CA GLU A 230 -3.22 13.50 3.82
C GLU A 230 -3.21 12.04 4.33
N PHE A 231 -4.34 11.54 4.79
CA PHE A 231 -4.44 10.18 5.30
C PHE A 231 -4.17 9.15 4.20
N SER A 232 -4.75 9.31 3.00
CA SER A 232 -4.46 8.48 1.83
C SER A 232 -2.96 8.50 1.49
N ARG A 233 -2.31 9.67 1.45
CA ARG A 233 -0.85 9.76 1.22
C ARG A 233 -0.03 9.03 2.28
N ARG A 234 -0.46 9.04 3.54
CA ARG A 234 0.21 8.30 4.63
C ARG A 234 0.10 6.80 4.41
N LEU A 235 -1.10 6.29 4.09
CA LEU A 235 -1.36 4.87 3.81
C LEU A 235 -0.56 4.35 2.62
N LEU A 236 -0.46 5.16 1.56
CA LEU A 236 0.29 4.84 0.34
C LEU A 236 1.80 5.10 0.48
N GLY A 237 2.26 5.62 1.62
CA GLY A 237 3.67 5.86 1.91
C GLY A 237 4.31 6.99 1.09
N VAL A 238 3.50 7.89 0.51
CA VAL A 238 3.96 9.03 -0.30
C VAL A 238 3.94 10.37 0.45
N HIS A 239 3.35 10.38 1.65
CA HIS A 239 3.35 11.57 2.51
C HIS A 239 4.78 11.99 2.88
N ARG A 240 5.18 13.18 2.43
CA ARG A 240 6.41 13.83 2.85
C ARG A 240 6.10 14.63 4.11
N GLN A 241 6.70 14.26 5.24
CA GLN A 241 6.76 15.20 6.35
C GLN A 241 7.63 16.37 5.87
N VAL A 242 7.03 17.56 5.75
CA VAL A 242 7.82 18.79 5.62
C VAL A 242 8.70 18.81 6.86
N ALA A 243 10.02 18.62 6.68
CA ALA A 243 10.94 18.91 7.75
C ALA A 243 10.67 20.36 8.14
N HIS A 244 10.25 20.60 9.38
CA HIS A 244 10.32 21.94 9.94
C HIS A 244 11.76 22.39 9.75
N VAL A 245 11.98 23.29 8.79
CA VAL A 245 13.20 24.08 8.72
C VAL A 245 13.14 24.92 9.99
N GLU A 246 13.78 24.44 11.05
CA GLU A 246 14.09 25.27 12.20
C GLU A 246 14.86 26.47 11.64
N LYS A 247 14.28 27.65 11.83
CA LYS A 247 14.95 28.92 11.60
C LYS A 247 16.17 28.96 12.50
N THR A 248 17.33 28.62 11.98
CA THR A 248 18.61 29.07 12.51
C THR A 248 18.81 30.52 12.10
N GLU A 249 17.98 31.41 12.63
CA GLU A 249 18.23 32.86 12.65
C GLU A 249 18.06 33.30 14.09
N SER A 250 19.16 33.32 14.85
CA SER A 250 19.45 34.27 15.95
C SER A 250 20.53 33.72 16.90
N LEU A 251 21.76 33.57 16.42
CA LEU A 251 22.96 33.71 17.27
C LEU A 251 24.12 34.19 16.39
N GLU A 252 24.06 35.45 15.97
CA GLU A 252 25.23 36.27 15.62
C GLU A 252 24.79 37.74 15.58
N ASN A 253 24.81 38.36 16.77
CA ASN A 253 25.30 39.72 17.08
C ASN A 253 24.90 40.11 18.51
#